data_AF-A0A522LYJ5-F1
#
_entry.id   AF-A0A522LYJ5-F1
#
_cell.length_a   1.000
_cell.length_b   1.000
_cell.length_c   1.000
_cell.angle_alpha   90.00
_cell.angle_beta   90.00
_cell.angle_gamma   90.00
#
_symmetry.space_group_name_H-M   'P 1'
#
loop_
_entity.id
_entity.type
_entity.pdbx_description
1 polymer ?
#
loop_
_entity_poly.entity_id
_entity_poly.type
_entity_poly.pdbx_seq_one_letter_code
_entity_poly.pdbx_strand_id
1 'polypeptide(L)'
;MPAGRPFSMESLMRGARLYQEQCAQCHGPDAQGHPDWQNPQVTAAPPLNGTGNEWKRTKAELLNAILNGVTRDGVPVMPAWKGRLTQQEAEDVIAWFQALWPVDVYEKWHKANADAPTAPRS
;
A
#
# COMPACT_ATOMS: atom_id res chain seq x y z
N MET A 1 -7.81 -10.24 14.79
CA MET A 1 -7.76 -8.95 14.07
C MET A 1 -8.31 -7.88 15.00
N PRO A 2 -7.67 -6.71 15.14
CA PRO A 2 -8.19 -5.64 15.99
C PRO A 2 -9.57 -5.19 15.46
N ALA A 3 -10.51 -4.95 16.36
CA ALA A 3 -11.87 -4.54 16.02
C ALA A 3 -11.85 -3.13 15.40
N GLY A 4 -12.56 -2.92 14.28
CA GLY A 4 -12.86 -1.56 13.77
C GLY A 4 -12.20 -1.13 12.46
N ARG A 5 -11.43 -1.97 11.76
CA ARG A 5 -11.00 -1.64 10.37
C ARG A 5 -12.14 -1.93 9.38
N PRO A 6 -12.51 -1.03 8.46
CA PRO A 6 -13.64 -1.20 7.54
C PRO A 6 -13.28 -2.09 6.34
N PHE A 7 -12.48 -3.15 6.55
CA PHE A 7 -12.05 -4.06 5.49
C PHE A 7 -12.95 -5.29 5.47
N SER A 8 -13.50 -5.64 4.30
CA SER A 8 -14.24 -6.90 4.14
C SER A 8 -13.27 -8.08 3.99
N MET A 9 -13.69 -9.27 4.42
CA MET A 9 -12.87 -10.49 4.25
C MET A 9 -12.57 -10.76 2.77
N GLU A 10 -13.54 -10.50 1.88
CA GLU A 10 -13.36 -10.65 0.44
C GLU A 10 -12.27 -9.71 -0.11
N SER A 11 -12.29 -8.44 0.30
CA SER A 11 -11.26 -7.46 -0.07
C SER A 11 -9.88 -7.91 0.40
N LEU A 12 -9.77 -8.37 1.65
CA LEU A 12 -8.50 -8.86 2.19
C LEU A 12 -7.98 -10.10 1.47
N MET A 13 -8.83 -11.06 1.13
CA MET A 13 -8.41 -12.26 0.39
C MET A 13 -7.96 -11.94 -1.04
N ARG A 14 -8.70 -11.10 -1.75
CA ARG A 14 -8.34 -10.66 -3.10
C ARG A 14 -7.04 -9.86 -3.09
N GLY A 15 -6.93 -8.91 -2.15
CA GLY A 15 -5.73 -8.11 -1.93
C GLY A 15 -4.50 -8.96 -1.59
N ALA A 16 -4.65 -9.95 -0.70
CA ALA A 16 -3.58 -10.89 -0.35
C ALA A 16 -3.06 -11.62 -1.59
N ARG A 17 -3.97 -12.23 -2.37
CA ARG A 17 -3.62 -12.98 -3.56
C ARG A 17 -2.87 -12.11 -4.57
N LEU A 18 -3.43 -10.95 -4.91
CA LEU A 18 -2.83 -10.02 -5.86
C LEU A 18 -1.47 -9.52 -5.38
N TYR A 19 -1.35 -9.20 -4.09
CA TYR A 19 -0.09 -8.77 -3.51
C TYR A 19 0.99 -9.84 -3.65
N GLN A 20 0.68 -11.10 -3.33
CA GLN A 20 1.63 -12.20 -3.46
C GLN A 20 2.05 -12.43 -4.91
N GLU A 21 1.09 -12.36 -5.85
CA GLU A 21 1.36 -12.59 -7.28
C GLU A 21 2.18 -11.45 -7.92
N GLN A 22 1.99 -10.20 -7.48
CA GLN A 22 2.44 -9.01 -8.23
C GLN A 22 3.43 -8.12 -7.46
N CYS A 23 3.41 -8.10 -6.13
CA CYS A 23 4.10 -7.10 -5.30
C CYS A 23 5.20 -7.70 -4.42
N ALA A 24 4.98 -8.92 -3.91
CA ALA A 24 5.85 -9.57 -2.93
C ALA A 24 7.29 -9.80 -3.43
N GLN A 25 7.49 -9.92 -4.75
CA GLN A 25 8.83 -10.07 -5.34
C GLN A 25 9.80 -8.93 -4.99
N CYS A 26 9.29 -7.73 -4.73
CA CYS A 26 10.10 -6.57 -4.39
C CYS A 26 9.84 -6.11 -2.96
N HIS A 27 8.58 -6.08 -2.53
CA HIS A 27 8.18 -5.59 -1.21
C HIS A 27 8.18 -6.68 -0.11
N GLY A 28 8.54 -7.92 -0.46
CA GLY A 28 8.56 -9.06 0.45
C GLY A 28 7.17 -9.66 0.72
N PRO A 29 7.09 -10.94 1.14
CA PRO A 29 5.82 -11.65 1.33
C PRO A 29 4.93 -11.07 2.44
N ASP A 30 5.53 -10.41 3.44
CA ASP A 30 4.84 -9.80 4.59
C ASP A 30 4.81 -8.27 4.48
N ALA A 31 5.03 -7.72 3.27
CA ALA A 31 5.16 -6.29 3.06
C ALA A 31 6.26 -5.63 3.91
N GLN A 32 7.29 -6.39 4.27
CA GLN A 32 8.42 -5.91 5.09
C GLN A 32 9.43 -5.06 4.32
N GLY A 33 9.29 -4.96 3.00
CA GLY A 33 10.24 -4.29 2.14
C GLY A 33 11.50 -5.11 1.91
N HIS A 34 12.39 -4.59 1.06
CA HIS A 34 13.70 -5.17 0.85
C HIS A 34 14.62 -4.84 2.06
N PRO A 35 15.51 -5.73 2.53
CA PRO A 35 16.37 -5.47 3.70
C PRO A 35 17.18 -4.17 3.59
N ASP A 36 17.66 -3.85 2.39
CA ASP A 36 18.44 -2.62 2.11
C ASP A 36 17.58 -1.40 1.77
N TRP A 37 16.29 -1.35 2.10
CA TRP A 37 15.41 -0.21 1.75
C TRP A 37 15.88 1.15 2.28
N GLN A 38 16.68 1.15 3.36
CA GLN A 38 17.26 2.36 3.94
C GLN A 38 18.58 2.77 3.28
N ASN A 39 19.19 1.90 2.46
CA ASN A 39 20.44 2.20 1.79
C ASN A 39 20.16 3.16 0.61
N PRO A 40 20.63 4.41 0.66
CA PRO A 40 20.37 5.39 -0.39
C PRO A 40 21.03 5.03 -1.74
N GLN A 41 22.01 4.13 -1.74
CA GLN A 41 22.71 3.68 -2.94
C GLN A 41 21.93 2.59 -3.71
N VAL A 42 20.86 2.05 -3.11
CA VAL A 42 20.06 0.97 -3.70
C VAL A 42 18.65 1.48 -3.98
N THR A 43 18.11 1.11 -5.14
CA THR A 43 16.68 1.22 -5.40
C THR A 43 16.00 -0.02 -4.86
N ALA A 44 15.60 0.07 -3.60
CA ALA A 44 14.97 -1.00 -2.85
C ALA A 44 13.54 -0.61 -2.50
N ALA A 45 12.62 -1.58 -2.60
CA ALA A 45 11.22 -1.34 -2.31
C ALA A 45 11.02 -1.12 -0.80
N PRO A 46 10.33 -0.05 -0.38
CA PRO A 46 10.13 0.23 1.04
C PRO A 46 9.15 -0.77 1.67
N PRO A 47 9.14 -0.89 3.01
CA PRO A 47 8.09 -1.59 3.73
C PRO A 47 6.72 -0.97 3.45
N LEU A 48 5.69 -1.80 3.43
CA LEU A 48 4.29 -1.43 3.29
C LEU A 48 3.43 -1.94 4.47
N ASN A 49 4.03 -2.61 5.46
CA ASN A 49 3.35 -3.26 6.59
C ASN A 49 3.32 -2.43 7.89
N GLY A 50 3.53 -1.13 7.79
CA GLY A 50 3.49 -0.16 8.88
C GLY A 50 4.86 0.14 9.50
N THR A 51 5.92 -0.53 9.06
CA THR A 51 7.29 -0.36 9.58
C THR A 51 8.10 0.71 8.83
N GLY A 52 7.58 1.20 7.70
CA GLY A 52 8.23 2.22 6.87
C GLY A 52 7.65 3.64 7.06
N ASN A 53 7.46 4.33 5.94
CA ASN A 53 6.95 5.70 5.87
C ASN A 53 5.60 5.82 5.14
N GLU A 54 5.03 4.72 4.67
CA GLU A 54 3.76 4.60 3.95
C GLU A 54 2.57 5.14 4.76
N TRP A 55 2.62 5.07 6.10
CA TRP A 55 1.61 5.67 6.98
C TRP A 55 1.58 7.21 6.94
N LYS A 56 2.57 7.85 6.30
CA LYS A 56 2.55 9.29 6.02
C LYS A 56 1.83 9.63 4.72
N ARG A 57 1.44 8.63 3.92
CA ARG A 57 0.77 8.81 2.63
C ARG A 57 -0.72 8.55 2.76
N THR A 58 -1.49 9.33 2.04
CA THR A 58 -2.94 9.14 1.91
C THR A 58 -3.26 7.90 1.09
N LYS A 59 -4.49 7.38 1.22
CA LYS A 59 -4.96 6.25 0.38
C LYS A 59 -4.87 6.60 -1.11
N ALA A 60 -5.18 7.84 -1.48
CA ALA A 60 -5.09 8.32 -2.86
C ALA A 60 -3.65 8.32 -3.39
N GLU A 61 -2.67 8.72 -2.58
CA GLU A 61 -1.26 8.67 -2.95
C GLU A 61 -0.75 7.23 -3.12
N LEU A 62 -1.15 6.32 -2.22
CA LEU A 62 -0.83 4.89 -2.32
C LEU A 62 -1.44 4.29 -3.60
N LEU A 63 -2.70 4.60 -3.87
CA LEU A 63 -3.41 4.15 -5.06
C LEU A 63 -2.75 4.69 -6.34
N ASN A 64 -2.35 5.97 -6.33
CA ASN A 64 -1.63 6.58 -7.44
C ASN A 64 -0.28 5.90 -7.69
N ALA A 65 0.48 5.59 -6.62
CA ALA A 65 1.75 4.87 -6.75
C ALA A 65 1.57 3.47 -7.37
N ILE A 66 0.51 2.74 -7.00
CA ILE A 66 0.21 1.44 -7.61
C ILE A 66 -0.20 1.60 -9.08
N LEU A 67 -1.19 2.44 -9.36
CA LEU A 67 -1.75 2.52 -10.70
C LEU A 67 -0.79 3.17 -11.71
N ASN A 68 -0.10 4.23 -11.31
CA ASN A 68 0.75 5.02 -12.20
C ASN A 68 2.25 4.75 -12.04
N GLY A 69 2.64 3.88 -11.10
CA GLY A 69 4.04 3.58 -10.80
C GLY A 69 4.74 4.70 -10.04
N VAL A 70 6.04 4.52 -9.81
CA VAL A 70 6.88 5.50 -9.11
C VAL A 70 8.16 5.71 -9.89
N THR A 71 8.54 6.97 -10.05
CA THR A 71 9.78 7.41 -10.68
C THR A 71 10.60 8.19 -9.66
N ARG A 72 11.91 7.93 -9.61
CA ARG A 72 12.88 8.68 -8.79
C ARG A 72 13.99 9.18 -9.71
N ASP A 73 14.24 10.49 -9.69
CA ASP A 73 15.25 11.15 -10.55
C ASP A 73 15.12 10.80 -12.04
N GLY A 74 13.88 10.70 -12.54
CA GLY A 74 13.58 10.34 -13.93
C GLY A 74 13.66 8.83 -14.23
N VAL A 75 14.07 8.00 -13.27
CA VAL A 75 14.18 6.54 -13.43
C VAL A 75 12.96 5.84 -12.84
N PRO A 76 12.26 4.95 -13.60
CA PRO A 76 11.18 4.13 -13.05
C PRO A 76 11.70 3.17 -11.98
N VAL A 77 11.18 3.27 -10.76
CA VAL A 77 11.57 2.43 -9.61
C VAL A 77 10.45 1.50 -9.15
N MET A 78 9.21 1.75 -9.57
CA MET A 78 8.07 0.87 -9.39
C MET A 78 7.23 0.88 -10.67
N PRO A 79 6.89 -0.28 -11.25
CA PRO A 79 6.06 -0.34 -12.45
C PRO A 79 4.64 0.15 -12.19
N ALA A 80 4.01 0.70 -13.22
CA ALA A 80 2.59 1.04 -13.22
C ALA A 80 1.72 -0.21 -13.40
N TRP A 81 0.66 -0.34 -12.61
CA TRP A 81 -0.28 -1.46 -12.67
C TRP A 81 -1.61 -1.12 -13.36
N LYS A 82 -1.80 0.13 -13.79
CA LYS A 82 -2.99 0.54 -14.56
C LYS A 82 -3.13 -0.31 -15.82
N GLY A 83 -4.33 -0.83 -16.04
CA GLY A 83 -4.64 -1.74 -17.16
C GLY A 83 -4.30 -3.21 -16.89
N ARG A 84 -3.57 -3.51 -15.81
CA ARG A 84 -3.39 -4.88 -15.28
C ARG A 84 -4.25 -5.14 -14.05
N LEU A 85 -4.38 -4.12 -13.20
CA LEU A 85 -5.29 -4.08 -12.07
C LEU A 85 -6.38 -3.03 -12.31
N THR A 86 -7.59 -3.34 -11.88
CA THR A 86 -8.64 -2.36 -11.67
C THR A 86 -8.33 -1.49 -10.45
N GLN A 87 -9.00 -0.33 -10.35
CA GLN A 87 -8.87 0.52 -9.17
C GLN A 87 -9.29 -0.24 -7.89
N GLN A 88 -10.37 -1.01 -7.94
CA GLN A 88 -10.83 -1.78 -6.78
C GLN A 88 -9.79 -2.81 -6.33
N GLU A 89 -9.18 -3.53 -7.26
CA GLU A 89 -8.12 -4.50 -6.95
C GLU A 89 -6.89 -3.83 -6.33
N ALA A 90 -6.49 -2.66 -6.82
CA ALA A 90 -5.43 -1.88 -6.20
C ALA A 90 -5.80 -1.41 -4.78
N GLU A 91 -7.05 -1.01 -4.55
CA GLU A 91 -7.55 -0.68 -3.21
C GLU A 91 -7.59 -1.89 -2.28
N ASP A 92 -7.89 -3.08 -2.79
CA ASP A 92 -7.86 -4.32 -2.01
C ASP A 92 -6.45 -4.71 -1.60
N VAL A 93 -5.46 -4.53 -2.48
CA VAL A 93 -4.04 -4.68 -2.15
C VAL A 93 -3.64 -3.72 -1.02
N ILE A 94 -4.10 -2.47 -1.09
CA ILE A 94 -3.90 -1.48 -0.01
C ILE A 94 -4.54 -1.94 1.30
N ALA A 95 -5.81 -2.38 1.25
CA ALA A 95 -6.51 -2.88 2.42
C ALA A 95 -5.77 -4.06 3.06
N TRP A 96 -5.22 -4.96 2.25
CA TRP A 96 -4.46 -6.11 2.74
C TRP A 96 -3.18 -5.70 3.47
N PHE A 97 -2.29 -4.89 2.88
CA PHE A 97 -1.07 -4.52 3.59
C PHE A 97 -1.36 -3.61 4.79
N GLN A 98 -2.42 -2.78 4.72
CA GLN A 98 -2.88 -2.00 5.86
C GLN A 98 -3.45 -2.88 6.97
N ALA A 99 -3.93 -4.09 6.68
CA ALA A 99 -4.33 -5.06 7.70
C ALA A 99 -3.14 -5.59 8.50
N LEU A 100 -1.92 -5.55 7.94
CA LEU A 100 -0.68 -5.95 8.62
C LEU A 100 -0.13 -4.87 9.55
N TRP A 101 -0.60 -3.62 9.42
CA TRP A 101 -0.06 -2.51 10.21
C TRP A 101 -0.31 -2.71 11.71
N PRO A 102 0.66 -2.31 12.56
CA PRO A 102 0.41 -2.13 13.99
C PRO A 102 -0.85 -1.30 14.24
N VAL A 103 -1.57 -1.61 15.31
CA VAL A 103 -2.87 -0.99 15.63
C VAL A 103 -2.74 0.53 15.71
N ASP A 104 -1.76 1.00 16.45
CA ASP A 104 -1.45 2.42 16.68
C ASP A 104 -1.07 3.15 15.38
N VAL A 105 -0.31 2.51 14.49
CA VAL A 105 0.06 3.07 13.18
C VAL A 105 -1.19 3.26 12.32
N TYR A 106 -2.05 2.24 12.25
CA TYR A 106 -3.30 2.33 11.50
C TYR A 106 -4.25 3.39 12.06
N GLU A 107 -4.44 3.44 13.37
CA GLU A 107 -5.32 4.44 14.01
C GLU A 107 -4.84 5.86 13.77
N LYS A 108 -3.51 6.09 13.89
CA LYS A 108 -2.91 7.39 13.58
C LYS A 108 -3.13 7.78 12.13
N TRP A 109 -2.89 6.87 11.20
CA TRP A 109 -3.14 7.10 9.77
C TRP A 109 -4.62 7.37 9.50
N HIS A 110 -5.50 6.55 10.05
CA HIS A 110 -6.94 6.67 9.87
C HIS A 110 -7.44 8.02 10.38
N LYS A 111 -7.02 8.45 11.58
CA LYS A 111 -7.35 9.79 12.09
C LYS A 111 -6.86 10.90 11.16
N ALA A 112 -5.61 10.83 10.70
CA ALA A 112 -5.04 11.84 9.81
C ALA A 112 -5.70 11.88 8.40
N ASN A 113 -6.35 10.79 7.99
CA ASN A 113 -6.94 10.65 6.65
C ASN A 113 -8.48 10.62 6.63
N ALA A 114 -9.13 10.42 7.78
CA ALA A 114 -10.59 10.50 7.92
C ALA A 114 -11.09 11.95 7.83
N ASP A 115 -10.23 12.92 8.14
CA ASP A 115 -10.52 14.35 8.07
C ASP A 115 -10.27 14.94 6.66
N ALA A 116 -9.84 14.13 5.69
CA ALA A 116 -9.74 14.55 4.29
C ALA A 116 -11.12 14.51 3.63
N PRO A 117 -11.56 15.58 2.93
CA PRO A 117 -12.90 15.63 2.35
C PRO A 117 -13.09 14.47 1.38
N THR A 118 -13.96 13.53 1.76
CA THR A 118 -14.38 12.44 0.89
C THR A 118 -15.06 13.06 -0.32
N ALA A 119 -14.47 12.92 -1.50
CA ALA A 119 -15.15 13.24 -2.75
C ALA A 119 -16.48 12.46 -2.78
N PRO A 120 -17.60 13.10 -3.14
CA PRO A 120 -18.91 12.46 -3.09
C PRO A 120 -18.93 11.25 -4.03
N ARG A 121 -19.37 10.10 -3.51
CA ARG A 121 -19.74 8.96 -4.35
C ARG A 121 -20.93 9.41 -5.20
N SER A 122 -20.76 9.37 -6.53
CA SER A 122 -21.84 9.53 -7.50
C SER A 122 -22.68 8.26 -7.57
#